data_AF-A0A2A4S8Z4-F1
#
_entry.id   AF-A0A2A4S8Z4-F1
#
_cell.length_a   1.000
_cell.length_b   1.000
_cell.length_c   1.000
_cell.angle_alpha   90.00
_cell.angle_beta   90.00
_cell.angle_gamma   90.00
#
_symmetry.space_group_name_H-M   'P 1'
#
loop_
_entity.id
_entity.type
_entity.pdbx_description
1 polymer ?
#
loop_
_entity_poly.entity_id
_entity_poly.type
_entity_poly.pdbx_seq_one_letter_code
_entity_poly.pdbx_strand_id
1 'polypeptide(L)'
;MRHLILGLLCSSVLSVGLVSESFAERQTATGTRIESQQYSTSKNWGRQLDLPQPGKIVRVMDGTYGFQLVRSDGTVAADFLFPEDAIGTELAAGQYQLLPLVCQKHQHHHVEVTVEY
;
A
#
# COMPACT_ATOMS: atom_id res chain seq x y z
N MET A 1 -60.76 23.51 -45.18
CA MET A 1 -60.37 22.39 -44.31
C MET A 1 -58.87 22.49 -44.07
N ARG A 2 -58.46 22.80 -42.83
CA ARG A 2 -57.08 23.15 -42.45
C ARG A 2 -56.56 22.03 -41.53
N HIS A 3 -55.68 21.17 -42.04
CA HIS A 3 -55.02 20.14 -41.23
C HIS A 3 -53.59 20.59 -40.94
N LEU A 4 -53.39 21.06 -39.70
CA LEU A 4 -52.08 21.20 -39.07
C LEU A 4 -51.66 19.80 -38.62
N ILE A 5 -50.57 19.26 -39.17
CA ILE A 5 -49.91 18.08 -38.64
C ILE A 5 -48.64 18.56 -37.93
N LEU A 6 -48.67 18.34 -36.62
CA LEU A 6 -47.70 18.75 -35.61
C LEU A 6 -46.47 17.84 -35.71
N GLY A 7 -45.29 18.43 -35.97
CA GLY A 7 -44.02 17.70 -36.06
C GLY A 7 -43.54 17.24 -34.68
N LEU A 8 -43.36 15.94 -34.53
CA LEU A 8 -42.82 15.29 -33.33
C LEU A 8 -41.28 15.42 -33.36
N LEU A 9 -40.71 16.30 -32.54
CA LEU A 9 -39.27 16.41 -32.33
C LEU A 9 -38.83 15.33 -31.34
N CYS A 10 -38.14 14.31 -31.86
CA CYS A 10 -37.49 13.28 -31.07
C CYS A 10 -36.15 13.82 -30.57
N SER A 11 -36.11 14.35 -29.33
CA SER A 11 -34.87 14.73 -28.67
C SER A 11 -34.12 13.49 -28.17
N SER A 12 -33.10 13.06 -28.91
CA SER A 12 -32.13 12.07 -28.44
C SER A 12 -31.19 12.72 -27.43
N VAL A 13 -31.38 12.40 -26.15
CA VAL A 13 -30.45 12.77 -25.07
C VAL A 13 -29.21 11.92 -25.20
N LEU A 14 -28.08 12.55 -25.54
CA LEU A 14 -26.77 11.91 -25.60
C LEU A 14 -26.24 11.77 -24.16
N SER A 15 -26.42 10.60 -23.56
CA SER A 15 -25.84 10.28 -22.26
C SER A 15 -24.33 10.07 -22.42
N VAL A 16 -23.54 11.13 -22.22
CA VAL A 16 -22.08 11.02 -22.10
C VAL A 16 -21.81 10.31 -20.77
N GLY A 17 -21.55 9.00 -20.82
CA GLY A 17 -21.12 8.23 -19.66
C GLY A 17 -19.76 8.72 -19.19
N LEU A 18 -19.71 9.31 -17.99
CA LEU A 18 -18.46 9.58 -17.30
C LEU A 18 -17.86 8.25 -16.87
N VAL A 19 -16.94 7.71 -17.68
CA VAL A 19 -16.04 6.65 -17.24
C VAL A 19 -15.12 7.26 -16.19
N SER A 20 -15.36 6.92 -14.91
CA SER A 20 -14.36 7.16 -13.87
C SER A 20 -13.27 6.11 -14.05
N GLU A 21 -12.12 6.53 -14.56
CA GLU A 21 -10.90 5.73 -14.49
C GLU A 21 -10.51 5.60 -13.02
N SER A 22 -10.58 4.38 -12.48
CA SER A 22 -10.03 4.08 -11.16
C SER A 22 -8.51 4.06 -11.29
N PHE A 23 -7.85 5.16 -10.92
CA PHE A 23 -6.40 5.14 -10.73
C PHE A 23 -6.12 4.45 -9.39
N ALA A 24 -5.34 3.37 -9.42
CA ALA A 24 -4.80 2.79 -8.19
C ALA A 24 -3.95 3.87 -7.50
N GLU A 25 -4.31 4.20 -6.25
CA GLU A 25 -3.53 5.12 -5.44
C GLU A 25 -2.30 4.37 -4.90
N ARG A 26 -1.19 5.08 -4.73
CA ARG A 26 0.03 4.50 -4.15
C ARG A 26 0.34 5.11 -2.82
N GLN A 27 0.67 4.26 -1.86
CA GLN A 27 1.28 4.68 -0.61
C GLN A 27 2.59 3.95 -0.37
N THR A 28 3.60 4.72 0.03
CA THR A 28 4.88 4.19 0.48
C THR A 28 5.00 4.33 1.99
N ALA A 29 5.24 3.21 2.65
CA ALA A 29 5.57 3.13 4.05
C ALA A 29 7.06 2.86 4.23
N THR A 30 7.60 3.20 5.40
CA THR A 30 9.01 2.99 5.72
C THR A 30 9.17 2.39 7.11
N GLY A 31 10.22 1.60 7.29
CA GLY A 31 10.65 1.09 8.58
C GLY A 31 12.16 1.18 8.71
N THR A 32 12.65 1.65 9.85
CA THR A 32 14.06 1.61 10.24
C THR A 32 14.18 1.00 11.62
N ARG A 33 15.11 0.05 11.76
CA ARG A 33 15.52 -0.52 13.04
C ARG A 33 17.01 -0.32 13.23
N ILE A 34 17.40 0.12 14.42
CA ILE A 34 18.79 0.11 14.87
C ILE A 34 18.86 -0.60 16.21
N GLU A 35 19.86 -1.46 16.36
CA GLU A 35 20.22 -2.12 17.60
C GLU A 35 21.65 -1.77 18.01
N SER A 36 21.90 -1.80 19.30
CA SER A 36 23.24 -1.80 19.85
C SER A 36 23.37 -2.94 20.83
N GLN A 37 24.19 -3.93 20.48
CA GLN A 37 24.52 -5.02 21.40
C GLN A 37 25.37 -4.54 22.58
N GLN A 38 26.29 -3.60 22.35
CA GLN A 38 27.15 -3.05 23.41
C GLN A 38 26.34 -2.44 24.56
N TYR A 39 25.24 -1.78 24.22
CA TYR A 39 24.39 -1.09 25.20
C TYR A 39 23.03 -1.78 25.42
N SER A 40 22.77 -2.90 24.76
CA SER A 40 21.48 -3.61 24.78
C SER A 40 20.28 -2.68 24.52
N THR A 41 20.39 -1.81 23.52
CA THR A 41 19.33 -0.85 23.15
C THR A 41 18.78 -1.13 21.76
N SER A 42 17.50 -0.76 21.54
CA SER A 42 16.84 -0.82 20.25
C SER A 42 16.07 0.48 19.99
N LYS A 43 16.08 0.94 18.75
CA LYS A 43 15.25 2.05 18.26
C LYS A 43 14.60 1.66 16.94
N ASN A 44 13.30 1.93 16.85
CA ASN A 44 12.51 1.71 15.64
C ASN A 44 11.76 3.00 15.29
N TRP A 45 11.73 3.35 14.01
CA TRP A 45 10.95 4.47 13.50
C TRP A 45 10.58 4.26 12.04
N GLY A 46 9.66 5.05 11.51
CA GLY A 46 9.23 4.94 10.13
C GLY A 46 7.86 5.56 9.89
N ARG A 47 7.40 5.50 8.64
CA ARG A 47 6.04 5.89 8.25
C ARG A 47 5.17 4.64 8.14
N GLN A 48 4.06 4.63 8.84
CA GLN A 48 3.09 3.54 8.76
C GLN A 48 2.46 3.45 7.36
N LEU A 49 2.07 2.24 7.00
CA LEU A 49 1.19 1.97 5.89
C LEU A 49 -0.25 2.06 6.40
N ASP A 50 -1.10 2.88 5.78
CA ASP A 50 -2.49 3.12 6.19
C ASP A 50 -3.40 2.93 4.98
N LEU A 51 -3.82 1.70 4.75
CA LEU A 51 -4.58 1.34 3.56
C LEU A 51 -6.08 1.55 3.81
N PRO A 52 -6.75 2.49 3.12
CA PRO A 52 -8.20 2.70 3.26
C PRO A 52 -9.02 1.54 2.66
N GLN A 53 -8.42 0.78 1.74
CA GLN A 53 -9.00 -0.40 1.10
C GLN A 53 -7.91 -1.46 0.85
N PRO A 54 -8.27 -2.71 0.50
CA PRO A 54 -7.27 -3.73 0.18
C PRO A 54 -6.33 -3.28 -0.95
N GLY A 55 -5.05 -3.65 -0.88
CA GLY A 55 -4.05 -3.26 -1.85
C GLY A 55 -2.95 -4.29 -2.01
N LYS A 56 -2.15 -4.15 -3.07
CA LYS A 56 -1.05 -5.06 -3.41
C LYS A 56 0.30 -4.37 -3.28
N ILE A 57 1.26 -5.03 -2.65
CA ILE A 57 2.66 -4.58 -2.65
C ILE A 57 3.20 -4.66 -4.08
N VAL A 58 3.64 -3.53 -4.61
CA VAL A 58 4.20 -3.45 -5.97
C VAL A 58 5.70 -3.17 -6.00
N ARG A 59 6.26 -2.76 -4.87
CA ARG A 59 7.68 -2.40 -4.79
C ARG A 59 8.19 -2.51 -3.37
N VAL A 60 9.42 -3.00 -3.24
CA VAL A 60 10.22 -2.89 -2.02
C VAL A 60 11.57 -2.27 -2.36
N MET A 61 12.02 -1.32 -1.55
CA MET A 61 13.33 -0.66 -1.67
C MET A 61 14.09 -0.74 -0.37
N ASP A 62 15.42 -0.63 -0.47
CA ASP A 62 16.41 -0.61 0.62
C ASP A 62 16.42 -1.83 1.56
N GLY A 63 15.48 -2.76 1.37
CA GLY A 63 15.39 -4.04 2.06
C GLY A 63 16.50 -4.99 1.64
N THR A 64 17.66 -4.91 2.28
CA THR A 64 18.74 -5.90 2.10
C THR A 64 18.59 -7.12 3.01
N TYR A 65 17.71 -7.03 4.02
CA TYR A 65 17.36 -8.11 4.94
C TYR A 65 15.84 -8.24 5.06
N GLY A 66 15.36 -9.28 5.72
CA GLY A 66 13.93 -9.48 5.92
C GLY A 66 13.22 -8.36 6.70
N PHE A 67 11.90 -8.34 6.62
CA PHE A 67 11.04 -7.44 7.39
C PHE A 67 9.67 -8.07 7.64
N GLN A 68 8.99 -7.55 8.66
CA GLN A 68 7.63 -7.94 9.02
C GLN A 68 6.67 -6.78 8.78
N LEU A 69 5.43 -7.13 8.39
CA LEU A 69 4.28 -6.23 8.46
C LEU A 69 3.51 -6.55 9.72
N VAL A 70 3.42 -5.58 10.63
CA VAL A 70 2.82 -5.77 11.95
C VAL A 70 1.60 -4.86 12.08
N ARG A 71 0.47 -5.41 12.50
CA ARG A 71 -0.75 -4.64 12.77
C ARG A 71 -0.64 -3.86 14.07
N SER A 72 -1.55 -2.92 14.30
CA SER A 72 -1.61 -2.10 15.51
C SER A 72 -1.79 -2.91 16.80
N ASP A 73 -2.37 -4.11 16.73
CA ASP A 73 -2.53 -5.04 17.84
C ASP A 73 -1.28 -5.90 18.13
N GLY A 74 -0.21 -5.73 17.35
CA GLY A 74 1.03 -6.51 17.45
C GLY A 74 1.03 -7.82 16.65
N THR A 75 -0.07 -8.16 15.98
CA THR A 75 -0.14 -9.36 15.14
C THR A 75 0.72 -9.20 13.89
N VAL A 76 1.57 -10.19 13.61
CA VAL A 76 2.34 -10.26 12.35
C VAL A 76 1.38 -10.64 11.22
N ALA A 77 1.15 -9.69 10.31
CA ALA A 77 0.32 -9.89 9.13
C ALA A 77 1.06 -10.63 8.01
N ALA A 78 2.35 -10.36 7.87
CA ALA A 78 3.25 -11.03 6.93
C ALA A 78 4.70 -10.94 7.42
N ASP A 79 5.51 -11.90 7.03
CA ASP A 79 6.94 -11.99 7.35
C ASP A 79 7.70 -12.42 6.11
N PHE A 80 8.70 -11.63 5.72
CA PHE A 80 9.49 -11.85 4.52
C PHE A 80 10.96 -11.94 4.89
N LEU A 81 11.58 -13.09 4.61
CA LEU A 81 13.02 -13.25 4.80
C LEU A 81 13.82 -12.53 3.72
N PHE A 82 13.32 -12.56 2.48
CA PHE A 82 13.85 -11.84 1.33
C PHE A 82 12.85 -10.77 0.90
N PRO A 83 13.21 -9.48 0.89
CA PRO A 83 12.25 -8.39 0.65
C PRO A 83 11.55 -8.43 -0.71
N GLU A 84 12.19 -8.98 -1.73
CA GLU A 84 11.60 -9.21 -3.05
C GLU A 84 10.38 -10.13 -3.02
N ASP A 85 10.31 -11.07 -2.07
CA ASP A 85 9.17 -12.01 -1.93
C ASP A 85 7.88 -11.29 -1.50
N ALA A 86 7.98 -10.06 -0.98
CA ALA A 86 6.82 -9.28 -0.59
C ALA A 86 6.05 -8.73 -1.80
N ILE A 87 6.71 -8.59 -2.96
CA ILE A 87 6.07 -8.05 -4.17
C ILE A 87 4.98 -9.01 -4.65
N GLY A 88 3.78 -8.47 -4.89
CA GLY A 88 2.61 -9.24 -5.27
C GLY A 88 1.72 -9.64 -4.08
N THR A 89 2.17 -9.44 -2.85
CA THR A 89 1.36 -9.73 -1.67
C THR A 89 0.15 -8.79 -1.59
N GLU A 90 -1.03 -9.38 -1.50
CA GLU A 90 -2.30 -8.68 -1.25
C GLU A 90 -2.46 -8.46 0.26
N LEU A 91 -2.80 -7.22 0.63
CA LEU A 91 -3.03 -6.78 2.00
C LEU A 91 -4.48 -6.32 2.14
N ALA A 92 -5.11 -6.69 3.24
CA ALA A 92 -6.41 -6.13 3.59
C ALA A 92 -6.28 -4.64 3.97
N ALA A 93 -7.39 -3.90 3.91
CA ALA A 93 -7.47 -2.55 4.46
C ALA A 93 -7.02 -2.53 5.94
N GLY A 94 -6.37 -1.45 6.35
CA GLY A 94 -5.92 -1.24 7.71
C GLY A 94 -4.50 -0.68 7.80
N GLN A 95 -4.03 -0.59 9.06
CA GLN A 95 -2.76 0.01 9.39
C GLN A 95 -1.69 -1.04 9.69
N TYR A 96 -0.51 -0.84 9.10
CA TYR A 96 0.64 -1.71 9.26
C TYR A 96 1.90 -0.90 9.59
N GLN A 97 2.67 -1.39 10.55
CA GLN A 97 4.05 -0.98 10.77
C GLN A 97 4.99 -1.92 10.02
N LEU A 98 6.00 -1.34 9.40
CA LEU A 98 7.11 -2.09 8.81
C LEU A 98 8.15 -2.26 9.91
N LEU A 99 8.42 -3.51 10.29
CA LEU A 99 9.44 -3.86 11.27
C LEU A 99 10.61 -4.54 10.55
N PRO A 100 11.70 -3.81 10.26
CA PRO A 100 12.88 -4.41 9.66
C PRO A 100 13.50 -5.44 10.60
N LEU A 101 13.93 -6.57 10.05
CA LEU A 101 14.75 -7.54 10.77
C LEU A 101 16.22 -7.13 10.64
N VAL A 102 16.99 -7.35 11.70
CA VAL A 102 18.44 -7.09 11.75
C VAL A 102 19.17 -8.37 12.13
N CYS A 103 20.47 -8.45 11.82
CA CYS A 103 21.30 -9.57 12.22
C CYS A 103 22.40 -9.12 13.18
N GLN A 104 23.11 -10.09 13.78
CA GLN A 104 24.16 -9.78 14.75
C GLN A 104 25.28 -8.89 14.18
N LYS A 105 25.52 -8.99 12.86
CA LYS A 105 26.53 -8.20 12.15
C LYS A 105 26.02 -6.84 11.69
N HIS A 106 24.81 -6.79 11.15
CA HIS A 106 24.20 -5.57 10.61
C HIS A 106 23.05 -5.15 11.52
N GLN A 107 23.41 -4.38 12.55
CA GLN A 107 22.49 -3.90 13.58
C GLN A 107 21.73 -2.64 13.15
N HIS A 108 21.63 -2.39 11.85
CA HIS A 108 20.78 -1.36 11.28
C HIS A 108 20.18 -1.87 9.98
N HIS A 109 18.90 -1.56 9.76
CA HIS A 109 18.22 -1.93 8.53
C HIS A 109 17.09 -0.93 8.27
N HIS A 110 16.97 -0.52 7.01
CA HIS A 110 15.91 0.33 6.50
C HIS A 110 15.18 -0.40 5.38
N VAL A 111 13.86 -0.26 5.29
CA VAL A 111 13.06 -0.78 4.20
C VAL A 111 11.95 0.20 3.85
N GLU A 112 11.65 0.32 2.55
CA GLU A 112 10.48 1.00 2.04
C GLU A 112 9.59 0.03 1.30
N VAL A 113 8.27 0.09 1.52
CA VAL A 113 7.30 -0.75 0.81
C VAL A 113 6.25 0.17 0.18
N THR A 114 6.03 0.01 -1.12
CA THR A 114 4.96 0.71 -1.86
C THR A 114 3.82 -0.26 -2.16
N VAL A 115 2.61 0.16 -1.82
CA VAL A 115 1.37 -0.55 -2.08
C VAL A 115 0.51 0.26 -3.04
N GLU A 116 -0.09 -0.43 -4.02
CA GLU A 116 -1.18 0.06 -4.85
C GLU A 116 -2.51 -0.41 -4.28
N TYR A 117 -3.46 0.50 -4.03
CA TYR A 117 -4.80 0.19 -3.53
C TYR A 117 -5.88 0.96 -4.29
#